data_AF-A0A0N4UQZ8-F1
#
_entry.id   AF-A0A0N4UQZ8-F1
#
_cell.length_a   1.000
_cell.length_b   1.000
_cell.length_c   1.000
_cell.angle_alpha   90.00
_cell.angle_beta   90.00
_cell.angle_gamma   90.00
#
_symmetry.space_group_name_H-M   'P 1'
#
loop_
_entity.id
_entity.type
_entity.pdbx_description
1 polymer ?
#
loop_
_entity_poly.entity_id
_entity_poly.type
_entity_poly.pdbx_seq_one_letter_code
_entity_poly.pdbx_strand_id
1 'polypeptide(L)'
;MYRDINGAPIKAIKDRVRRWKEFFEAKLNHDASSVVPNITDSPVEPYVCSCEPPTENEIVSVIHKLKANNTPGEDRLRAELFKCPSSFIIHLQQLFLLYTV
;
A
#
# COMPACT_ATOMS: atom_id res chain seq x y z
N MET A 1 17.41 -10.48 -10.77
CA MET A 1 17.88 -10.32 -12.17
C MET A 1 16.66 -10.38 -13.08
N TYR A 2 16.43 -9.36 -13.92
CA TYR A 2 15.26 -9.32 -14.81
C TYR A 2 15.42 -10.30 -15.98
N ARG A 3 14.34 -10.98 -16.37
CA ARG A 3 14.31 -11.93 -17.49
C ARG A 3 13.21 -11.56 -18.47
N ASP A 4 13.43 -11.84 -19.75
CA ASP A 4 12.43 -11.69 -20.80
C ASP A 4 11.43 -12.85 -20.81
N ILE A 5 10.53 -12.85 -21.79
CA ILE A 5 9.51 -13.90 -21.96
C ILE A 5 10.12 -15.29 -22.26
N ASN A 6 11.34 -15.34 -22.78
CA ASN A 6 12.08 -16.56 -23.10
C ASN A 6 13.02 -16.98 -21.94
N GLY A 7 13.00 -16.25 -20.82
CA GLY A 7 13.87 -16.49 -19.68
C GLY A 7 15.29 -15.93 -19.83
N ALA A 8 15.60 -15.21 -20.90
CA ALA A 8 16.92 -14.62 -21.12
C ALA A 8 17.14 -13.37 -20.25
N PRO A 9 18.35 -13.13 -19.75
CA PRO A 9 18.63 -12.01 -18.85
C PRO A 9 18.56 -10.65 -19.56
N ILE A 10 17.83 -9.71 -18.96
CA ILE A 10 17.68 -8.34 -19.47
C ILE A 10 18.67 -7.38 -18.80
N LYS A 11 19.61 -6.87 -19.59
CA LYS A 11 20.62 -5.90 -19.13
C LYS A 11 20.20 -4.45 -19.34
N ALA A 12 19.73 -4.10 -20.54
CA ALA A 12 19.43 -2.71 -20.88
C ALA A 12 18.14 -2.21 -20.22
N ILE A 13 18.13 -0.94 -19.80
CA ILE A 13 16.96 -0.31 -19.19
C ILE A 13 15.77 -0.27 -20.15
N LYS A 14 16.01 0.06 -21.43
CA LYS A 14 14.95 0.08 -22.46
C LYS A 14 14.19 -1.23 -22.57
N ASP A 15 14.91 -2.35 -22.52
CA ASP A 15 14.33 -3.69 -22.59
C ASP A 15 13.55 -4.05 -21.31
N ARG A 16 13.98 -3.55 -20.14
CA ARG A 16 13.23 -3.71 -18.89
C ARG A 16 11.90 -2.95 -18.95
N VAL A 17 11.91 -1.72 -19.45
CA VAL A 17 10.69 -0.92 -19.63
C VAL A 17 9.74 -1.60 -20.61
N ARG A 18 10.25 -2.11 -21.74
CA ARG A 18 9.46 -2.91 -22.69
C ARG A 18 8.86 -4.14 -22.00
N ARG A 19 9.66 -4.88 -21.23
CA ARG A 19 9.19 -6.06 -20.49
C ARG A 19 8.12 -5.71 -19.46
N TRP A 20 8.24 -4.56 -18.79
CA TRP A 20 7.22 -4.07 -17.86
C TRP A 20 5.92 -3.75 -18.59
N LYS A 21 6.01 -3.07 -19.73
CA LYS A 21 4.84 -2.81 -20.57
C LYS A 21 4.14 -4.11 -20.96
N GLU A 22 4.86 -5.08 -21.52
CA GLU A 22 4.32 -6.40 -21.87
C GLU A 22 3.68 -7.12 -20.68
N PHE A 23 4.32 -7.06 -19.51
CA PHE A 23 3.81 -7.68 -18.29
C PHE A 23 2.49 -7.04 -17.84
N PHE A 24 2.42 -5.72 -17.78
CA PHE A 24 1.24 -5.01 -17.34
C PHE A 24 0.12 -5.05 -18.36
N GLU A 25 0.43 -5.01 -19.66
CA GLU A 25 -0.59 -5.19 -20.70
C GLU A 25 -1.24 -6.57 -20.57
N ALA A 26 -0.45 -7.65 -20.43
CA ALA A 26 -1.02 -8.99 -20.27
C ALA A 26 -1.73 -9.22 -18.93
N LYS A 27 -1.31 -8.51 -17.85
CA LYS A 27 -1.82 -8.74 -16.50
C LYS A 27 -3.03 -7.87 -16.15
N LEU A 28 -3.04 -6.62 -16.59
CA LEU A 28 -4.04 -5.61 -16.23
C LEU A 28 -5.08 -5.40 -17.32
N ASN A 29 -4.71 -5.57 -18.60
CA ASN A 29 -5.69 -5.49 -19.67
C ASN A 29 -6.34 -6.86 -19.80
N HIS A 30 -7.49 -7.01 -19.15
CA HIS A 30 -8.43 -8.07 -19.52
C HIS A 30 -8.99 -7.76 -20.91
N ASP A 31 -9.38 -8.79 -21.66
CA ASP A 31 -10.19 -8.58 -22.86
C ASP A 31 -11.36 -7.67 -22.51
N ALA A 32 -11.65 -6.69 -23.36
CA ALA A 32 -12.79 -5.82 -23.15
C ALA A 32 -14.03 -6.70 -22.97
N SER A 33 -14.56 -6.74 -21.76
CA SER A 33 -15.75 -7.53 -21.48
C SER A 33 -16.84 -7.06 -22.44
N SER A 34 -17.38 -7.98 -23.24
CA SER A 34 -18.50 -7.66 -24.12
C SER A 34 -19.76 -7.28 -23.34
N VAL A 35 -19.78 -7.59 -22.03
CA VAL A 35 -20.81 -7.17 -21.10
C VAL A 35 -20.48 -5.78 -20.60
N VAL A 36 -21.19 -4.78 -21.12
CA VAL A 36 -21.23 -3.44 -20.52
C VAL A 36 -21.79 -3.60 -19.10
N PRO A 37 -21.10 -3.13 -18.06
CA PRO A 37 -21.65 -3.13 -16.70
C PRO A 37 -22.99 -2.41 -16.71
N ASN A 38 -24.07 -3.13 -16.39
CA ASN A 38 -25.35 -2.48 -16.13
C ASN A 38 -25.27 -1.83 -14.76
N ILE A 39 -24.66 -0.64 -14.70
CA ILE A 39 -24.70 0.23 -13.54
C ILE A 39 -26.10 0.86 -13.55
N THR A 40 -27.07 0.11 -13.05
CA THR A 40 -28.35 0.71 -12.72
C THR A 40 -28.13 1.56 -11.47
N ASP A 41 -28.53 2.82 -11.53
CA ASP A 41 -28.76 3.63 -10.33
C ASP A 41 -29.92 2.99 -9.57
N SER A 42 -29.61 1.94 -8.80
CA SER A 42 -30.52 1.52 -7.75
C SER A 42 -30.73 2.75 -6.86
N PRO A 43 -31.95 3.04 -6.38
CA PRO A 43 -32.10 3.98 -5.29
C PRO A 43 -31.27 3.45 -4.12
N VAL A 44 -30.06 3.99 -3.98
CA VAL A 44 -29.15 3.65 -2.90
C VAL A 44 -29.77 4.31 -1.69
N GLU A 45 -30.21 3.52 -0.71
CA GLU A 45 -30.60 4.09 0.57
C GLU A 45 -29.42 4.93 1.08
N PRO A 46 -29.69 6.13 1.63
CA PRO A 46 -28.63 6.95 2.20
C PRO A 46 -27.79 6.08 3.13
N TYR A 47 -26.47 6.10 2.97
CA TYR A 47 -25.59 5.42 3.90
C TYR A 47 -25.79 6.04 5.28
N VAL A 48 -26.61 5.39 6.12
CA VAL A 48 -26.81 5.77 7.51
C VAL A 48 -25.69 5.11 8.30
N CYS A 49 -24.66 5.90 8.61
CA CYS A 49 -23.66 5.48 9.58
C CYS A 49 -24.34 5.40 10.95
N SER A 50 -24.43 4.20 11.53
CA SER A 50 -24.98 3.99 12.88
C SER A 50 -23.99 4.37 14.00
N CYS A 51 -22.77 4.77 13.65
CA CYS A 51 -21.77 5.17 14.63
C CYS A 51 -22.03 6.60 15.08
N GLU A 52 -22.03 6.80 16.40
CA GLU A 52 -22.02 8.13 16.98
C GLU A 52 -20.80 8.92 16.48
N PRO A 53 -20.95 10.24 16.23
CA PRO A 53 -19.83 11.07 15.87
C PRO A 53 -18.79 11.10 17.01
N PRO A 54 -17.50 11.22 16.69
CA PRO A 54 -16.46 11.28 17.70
C PRO A 54 -16.64 12.52 18.59
N THR A 55 -16.38 12.37 19.87
CA THR A 55 -16.40 13.45 20.85
C THR A 55 -15.22 14.41 20.63
N GLU A 56 -15.36 15.66 21.09
CA GLU A 56 -14.28 16.66 21.01
C GLU A 56 -12.99 16.15 21.67
N ASN A 57 -13.10 15.46 22.81
CA ASN A 57 -11.97 14.88 23.51
C ASN A 57 -11.24 13.81 22.70
N GLU A 58 -11.97 12.96 21.97
CA GLU A 58 -11.37 11.97 21.07
C GLU A 58 -10.63 12.65 19.92
N ILE A 59 -11.24 13.67 19.31
CA ILE A 59 -10.62 14.44 18.22
C ILE A 59 -9.33 15.11 18.72
N VAL A 60 -9.37 15.79 19.87
CA VAL A 60 -8.20 16.44 20.47
C VAL A 60 -7.11 15.41 20.78
N SER A 61 -7.46 14.26 21.37
CA SER A 61 -6.52 13.18 21.65
C SER A 61 -5.83 12.65 20.39
N VAL A 62 -6.59 12.40 19.32
CA VAL A 62 -6.06 11.94 18.04
C VAL A 62 -5.18 13.00 17.39
N ILE A 63 -5.60 14.27 17.38
CA ILE A 63 -4.79 15.37 16.85
C ILE A 63 -3.46 15.50 17.63
N HIS A 64 -3.48 15.38 18.96
CA HIS A 64 -2.26 15.40 19.76
C HIS A 64 -1.33 14.23 19.43
N LYS A 65 -1.88 13.01 19.26
CA LYS A 65 -1.10 11.83 18.83
C LYS A 65 -0.48 12.03 17.44
N LEU A 66 -1.24 12.59 16.50
CA LEU A 66 -0.78 12.89 15.15
C LEU A 66 0.31 13.96 15.16
N LYS A 67 0.09 15.08 15.87
CA LYS A 67 1.07 16.18 15.99
C LYS A 67 2.35 15.77 16.70
N ALA A 68 2.28 14.81 17.63
CA ALA A 68 3.46 14.28 18.29
C ALA A 68 4.36 13.47 17.32
N ASN A 69 3.97 13.27 16.04
CA ASN A 69 4.59 12.35 15.08
C ASN A 69 4.78 10.90 15.61
N ASN A 70 4.19 10.62 16.77
CA ASN A 70 4.31 9.38 17.51
C ASN A 70 3.07 8.51 17.29
N THR A 71 2.39 8.63 16.15
CA THR A 71 1.37 7.65 15.78
C THR A 71 2.08 6.61 14.92
N PRO A 72 2.73 5.60 15.52
CA PRO A 72 3.09 4.47 14.72
C PRO A 72 1.82 3.81 14.17
N GLY A 73 1.94 3.09 13.07
CA GLY A 73 0.85 2.23 12.60
C GLY A 73 0.56 1.11 13.60
N GLU A 74 -0.29 0.16 13.20
CA GLU A 74 -0.50 -1.09 13.96
C GLU A 74 0.81 -1.85 14.21
N ASP A 75 1.80 -1.67 13.32
CA ASP A 75 3.16 -2.20 13.42
C ASP A 75 3.99 -1.57 14.55
N ARG A 76 3.48 -0.52 15.21
CA ARG A 76 4.16 0.23 16.27
C ARG A 76 5.47 0.89 15.79
N LEU A 77 5.66 1.04 14.47
CA LEU A 77 6.81 1.70 13.86
C LEU A 77 6.52 3.17 13.55
N ARG A 78 7.41 4.08 13.98
CA ARG A 78 7.30 5.50 13.64
C ARG A 78 7.74 5.74 12.21
N ALA A 79 7.05 6.63 11.50
CA ALA A 79 7.39 7.01 10.12
C ALA A 79 8.83 7.55 9.99
N GLU A 80 9.37 8.14 11.06
CA GLU A 80 10.74 8.65 11.14
C GLU A 80 11.80 7.57 10.92
N LEU A 81 11.50 6.33 11.32
CA LEU A 81 12.41 5.19 11.11
C LEU A 81 12.71 4.95 9.64
N PHE A 82 11.75 5.25 8.75
CA PHE A 82 11.90 5.09 7.31
C PHE A 82 12.65 6.26 6.66
N LYS A 83 12.83 7.40 7.35
CA LYS A 83 13.58 8.55 6.80
C LYS A 83 15.09 8.32 6.80
N CYS A 84 15.61 7.52 7.73
CA CYS A 84 17.04 7.26 7.86
C CYS A 84 17.34 5.77 7.66
N PRO A 85 18.01 5.37 6.56
CA PRO A 85 18.25 3.96 6.26
C PRO A 85 19.11 3.24 7.32
N SER A 86 19.98 3.96 8.04
CA SER A 86 20.79 3.35 9.09
C SER A 86 19.97 2.96 10.33
N SER A 87 19.02 3.80 10.77
CA SER A 87 18.15 3.44 11.91
C SER A 87 17.13 2.36 11.54
N PHE A 88 16.72 2.31 10.26
CA PHE A 88 15.81 1.27 9.76
C PHE A 88 16.42 -0.14 9.86
N ILE A 89 17.69 -0.30 9.45
CA ILE A 89 18.39 -1.60 9.54
C ILE A 89 18.46 -2.10 10.99
N ILE A 90 18.75 -1.23 11.95
CA ILE A 90 18.82 -1.60 13.38
C ILE A 90 17.46 -2.12 13.87
N HIS A 91 16.36 -1.50 13.46
CA HIS A 91 15.01 -1.96 13.85
C HIS A 91 14.64 -3.29 13.20
N LEU A 92 14.98 -3.48 11.91
CA LEU A 92 14.79 -4.78 11.27
C LEU A 92 15.58 -5.90 11.96
N GLN A 93 16.81 -5.62 12.41
CA GLN A 93 17.59 -6.57 13.20
C GLN A 93 16.91 -6.87 14.56
N GLN A 94 16.39 -5.85 15.25
CA GLN A 94 15.67 -6.06 16.52
C GLN A 94 14.38 -6.87 16.34
N LEU A 95 13.58 -6.58 15.30
CA LEU A 95 12.39 -7.36 14.96
C LEU A 95 12.76 -8.81 14.61
N PHE A 96 13.79 -9.02 13.80
CA PHE A 96 14.27 -10.36 13.47
C PHE A 96 14.63 -11.14 14.73
N LEU A 97 15.33 -10.54 15.70
CA LEU A 97 15.67 -11.18 16.96
C LEU A 97 14.44 -11.50 17.83
N LEU A 98 13.41 -10.65 17.82
CA LEU A 98 12.16 -10.88 18.57
C LEU A 98 11.32 -12.03 18.00
N TYR A 99 11.35 -12.25 16.69
CA TYR A 99 10.55 -13.29 16.02
C TYR A 99 11.32 -14.59 15.73
N THR A 100 12.61 -14.68 16.10
CA THR A 100 13.43 -15.89 15.93
C THR A 100 13.72 -16.61 17.26
N VAL A 101 12.84 -16.46 18.26
CA VAL A 101 12.78 -17.32 19.45
C VAL A 101 11.67 -18.35 19.25
#